data_AF-E5WY36-F1
#
_entry.id   AF-E5WY36-F1
#
_cell.length_a   1.000
_cell.length_b   1.000
_cell.length_c   1.000
_cell.angle_alpha   90.00
_cell.angle_beta   90.00
_cell.angle_gamma   90.00
#
_symmetry.space_group_name_H-M   'P 1'
#
loop_
_entity.id
_entity.type
_entity.pdbx_description
1 polymer ?
#
loop_
_entity_poly.entity_id
_entity_poly.type
_entity_poly.pdbx_seq_one_letter_code
_entity_poly.pdbx_strand_id
1 'polypeptide(L)'
;MVPGNHDKDRNAKYQNTRWMFRECMLNAEKIDNHFFDLYKEENDVYSKCLMPFDAYYNFANNYRCVPEAVANTRNGQPRTYLDRLNWTDDLKVGQYTLRLHGINTCYVSDKEDENHNQILPNELFYTTKNNGVVNVSVMHHPLDFIKDKKDIEKAMDELYPIQFYGHVHHQSIEKNGTLKIFSGAIMPPKGESNCEDGYEPVFNIIEFKDGHGVIIVTVNPYQWEWTSKNDGRFNAIQPEPSYQINVDDSSQYALSIEKTLKLPKGVTKKEIEVEFLQSTKSEEIIHKMYNAFEFQNDAVADASTFFRRVKDEDRYVELYNFIHE
;
A
#
# COMPACT_ATOMS: atom_id res chain seq x y z
N MET A 1 -8.56 0.20 -8.22
CA MET A 1 -9.70 0.13 -7.28
C MET A 1 -9.21 -0.35 -5.92
N VAL A 2 -9.78 0.11 -4.83
CA VAL A 2 -9.42 -0.31 -3.46
C VAL A 2 -10.68 -0.51 -2.63
N PRO A 3 -10.73 -1.51 -1.74
CA PRO A 3 -11.97 -1.83 -1.03
C PRO A 3 -12.17 -0.90 0.17
N GLY A 4 -13.43 -0.62 0.48
CA GLY A 4 -13.89 -0.09 1.75
C GLY A 4 -14.26 -1.18 2.75
N ASN A 5 -14.63 -0.77 3.97
CA ASN A 5 -15.12 -1.69 5.00
C ASN A 5 -16.48 -2.30 4.64
N HIS A 6 -17.26 -1.63 3.79
CA HIS A 6 -18.54 -2.12 3.26
C HIS A 6 -18.42 -3.13 2.11
N ASP A 7 -17.24 -3.29 1.50
CA ASP A 7 -17.01 -4.28 0.44
C ASP A 7 -16.75 -5.69 0.99
N LYS A 8 -16.76 -5.84 2.32
CA LYS A 8 -16.55 -7.10 3.01
C LYS A 8 -17.86 -7.81 3.30
N ASP A 9 -17.89 -9.12 3.08
CA ASP A 9 -18.88 -9.98 3.70
C ASP A 9 -18.56 -10.16 5.18
N ARG A 10 -19.21 -9.36 6.03
CA ARG A 10 -19.09 -9.45 7.50
C ARG A 10 -19.52 -10.82 8.04
N ASN A 11 -20.31 -11.58 7.28
CA ASN A 11 -20.76 -12.91 7.67
C ASN A 11 -19.80 -14.04 7.24
N ALA A 12 -18.71 -13.73 6.54
CA ALA A 12 -17.74 -14.73 6.08
C ALA A 12 -17.16 -15.56 7.24
N LYS A 13 -16.87 -16.84 6.96
CA LYS A 13 -16.35 -17.85 7.92
C LYS A 13 -15.15 -17.34 8.71
N TYR A 14 -14.91 -17.88 9.91
CA TYR A 14 -13.81 -17.52 10.82
C TYR A 14 -13.94 -16.13 11.48
N GLN A 15 -15.18 -15.67 11.71
CA GLN A 15 -15.48 -14.36 12.32
C GLN A 15 -14.74 -14.14 13.63
N ASN A 16 -14.80 -15.10 14.56
CA ASN A 16 -14.13 -14.97 15.86
C ASN A 16 -12.60 -14.85 15.72
N THR A 17 -11.97 -15.59 14.81
CA THR A 17 -10.52 -15.52 14.57
C THR A 17 -10.11 -14.15 14.07
N ARG A 18 -10.84 -13.61 13.09
CA ARG A 18 -10.57 -12.27 12.56
C ARG A 18 -10.83 -11.18 13.59
N TRP A 19 -11.92 -11.30 14.34
CA TRP A 19 -12.25 -10.35 15.40
C TRP A 19 -11.16 -10.34 16.48
N MET A 20 -10.73 -11.50 16.98
CA MET A 20 -9.62 -11.59 17.94
C MET A 20 -8.34 -10.99 17.38
N PHE A 21 -8.01 -11.27 16.12
CA PHE A 21 -6.84 -10.69 15.48
C PHE A 21 -6.93 -9.16 15.42
N ARG A 22 -8.07 -8.62 15.00
CA ARG A 22 -8.33 -7.18 15.01
C ARG A 22 -8.14 -6.58 16.39
N GLU A 23 -8.73 -7.17 17.43
CA GLU A 23 -8.59 -6.69 18.81
C GLU A 23 -7.12 -6.72 19.27
N CYS A 24 -6.36 -7.78 18.94
CA CYS A 24 -4.93 -7.84 19.22
C CYS A 24 -4.17 -6.69 18.53
N MET A 25 -4.46 -6.43 17.26
CA MET A 25 -3.80 -5.37 16.48
C MET A 25 -4.17 -3.97 16.99
N LEU A 26 -5.42 -3.75 17.40
CA LEU A 26 -5.83 -2.48 18.01
C LEU A 26 -5.17 -2.21 19.37
N ASN A 27 -4.83 -3.24 20.12
CA ASN A 27 -4.20 -3.11 21.43
C ASN A 27 -2.68 -3.27 21.40
N ALA A 28 -2.08 -3.57 20.24
CA ALA A 28 -0.65 -3.73 20.09
C ALA A 28 0.09 -2.39 20.16
N GLU A 29 1.25 -2.39 20.84
CA GLU A 29 2.19 -1.27 20.82
C GLU A 29 2.98 -1.18 19.50
N LYS A 30 3.16 -2.31 18.79
CA LYS A 30 3.92 -2.41 17.53
C LYS A 30 3.13 -3.16 16.46
N ILE A 31 2.17 -2.47 15.88
CA ILE A 31 1.24 -2.99 14.85
C ILE A 31 1.99 -3.67 13.70
N ASP A 32 3.04 -3.05 13.16
CA ASP A 32 3.72 -3.55 11.96
C ASP A 32 4.34 -4.93 12.14
N ASN A 33 5.01 -5.16 13.27
CA ASN A 33 5.63 -6.46 13.56
C ASN A 33 4.58 -7.57 13.58
N HIS A 34 3.45 -7.33 14.24
CA HIS A 34 2.39 -8.34 14.34
C HIS A 34 1.67 -8.58 13.01
N PHE A 35 1.47 -7.54 12.20
CA PHE A 35 0.90 -7.73 10.86
C PHE A 35 1.86 -8.48 9.94
N PHE A 36 3.15 -8.19 10.05
CA PHE A 36 4.19 -8.85 9.25
C PHE A 36 4.34 -10.32 9.61
N ASP A 37 4.36 -10.66 10.91
CA ASP A 37 4.39 -12.04 11.38
C ASP A 37 3.14 -12.81 10.88
N LEU A 38 1.96 -12.18 10.94
CA LEU A 38 0.74 -12.77 10.36
C LEU A 38 0.90 -13.04 8.87
N TYR A 39 1.34 -12.02 8.13
CA TYR A 39 1.45 -12.07 6.68
C TYR A 39 2.45 -13.14 6.20
N LYS A 40 3.56 -13.27 6.91
CA LYS A 40 4.66 -14.17 6.53
C LYS A 40 4.52 -15.58 7.09
N GLU A 41 4.39 -15.69 8.40
CA GLU A 41 4.53 -16.97 9.11
C GLU A 41 3.19 -17.70 9.21
N GLU A 42 2.09 -16.95 9.30
CA GLU A 42 0.76 -17.49 9.59
C GLU A 42 -0.15 -17.48 8.35
N ASN A 43 0.29 -18.16 7.28
CA ASN A 43 -0.42 -18.15 5.99
C ASN A 43 -1.89 -18.57 6.09
N ASP A 44 -2.16 -19.57 6.91
CA ASP A 44 -3.52 -20.03 7.17
C ASP A 44 -4.39 -18.98 7.88
N VAL A 45 -3.82 -18.07 8.66
CA VAL A 45 -4.59 -17.00 9.30
C VAL A 45 -4.76 -15.82 8.34
N TYR A 46 -3.71 -15.43 7.62
CA TYR A 46 -3.79 -14.38 6.60
C TYR A 46 -4.84 -14.71 5.53
N SER A 47 -4.86 -15.95 5.02
CA SER A 47 -5.88 -16.41 4.06
C SER A 47 -7.32 -16.29 4.60
N LYS A 48 -7.55 -16.60 5.89
CA LYS A 48 -8.84 -16.42 6.56
C LYS A 48 -9.24 -14.94 6.67
N CYS A 49 -8.28 -14.03 6.87
CA CYS A 49 -8.53 -12.58 6.85
C CYS A 49 -8.92 -12.05 5.47
N LEU A 50 -8.54 -12.74 4.38
CA LEU A 50 -8.91 -12.39 3.01
C LEU A 50 -10.30 -12.88 2.58
N MET A 51 -10.89 -13.86 3.28
CA MET A 51 -12.19 -14.45 2.90
C MET A 51 -13.35 -13.45 2.82
N PRO A 52 -13.49 -12.46 3.73
CA PRO A 52 -14.52 -11.43 3.61
C PRO A 52 -14.46 -10.65 2.28
N PHE A 53 -13.31 -10.63 1.61
CA PHE A 53 -13.10 -9.91 0.35
C PHE A 53 -13.34 -10.76 -0.90
N ASP A 54 -13.92 -11.96 -0.81
CA ASP A 54 -14.12 -12.85 -1.99
C ASP A 54 -14.86 -12.14 -3.15
N ALA A 55 -15.96 -11.46 -2.85
CA ALA A 55 -16.72 -10.73 -3.86
C ALA A 55 -15.91 -9.58 -4.47
N TYR A 56 -15.25 -8.78 -3.62
CA TYR A 56 -14.37 -7.71 -4.04
C TYR A 56 -13.21 -8.23 -4.92
N TYR A 57 -12.55 -9.31 -4.51
CA TYR A 57 -11.45 -9.93 -5.24
C TYR A 57 -11.90 -10.36 -6.64
N ASN A 58 -13.02 -11.07 -6.74
CA ASN A 58 -13.55 -11.52 -8.03
C ASN A 58 -13.85 -10.35 -8.97
N PHE A 59 -14.36 -9.24 -8.42
CA PHE A 59 -14.58 -8.01 -9.17
C PHE A 59 -13.26 -7.35 -9.57
N ALA A 60 -12.35 -7.12 -8.62
CA ALA A 60 -11.09 -6.39 -8.79
C ALA A 60 -10.07 -7.10 -9.69
N ASN A 61 -10.09 -8.44 -9.72
CA ASN A 61 -9.20 -9.26 -10.55
C ASN A 61 -9.31 -8.92 -12.03
N ASN A 62 -10.50 -8.56 -12.50
CA ASN A 62 -10.74 -8.16 -13.89
C ASN A 62 -10.10 -6.81 -14.27
N TYR A 63 -9.68 -6.02 -13.27
CA TYR A 63 -9.13 -4.67 -13.45
C TYR A 63 -7.68 -4.55 -12.99
N ARG A 64 -6.97 -5.66 -12.79
CA ARG A 64 -5.57 -5.69 -12.31
C ARG A 64 -5.37 -4.96 -10.97
N CYS A 65 -6.43 -4.90 -10.16
CA CYS A 65 -6.43 -4.22 -8.86
C CYS A 65 -6.27 -5.21 -7.70
N VAL A 66 -5.53 -6.29 -7.92
CA VAL A 66 -5.30 -7.36 -6.94
C VAL A 66 -3.82 -7.38 -6.57
N PRO A 67 -3.47 -7.24 -5.29
CA PRO A 67 -2.09 -7.37 -4.82
C PRO A 67 -1.53 -8.78 -5.06
N GLU A 68 -0.23 -8.88 -5.35
CA GLU A 68 0.48 -10.15 -5.59
C GLU A 68 0.32 -11.11 -4.40
N ALA A 69 0.47 -10.59 -3.18
CA ALA A 69 0.23 -11.32 -1.94
C ALA A 69 -1.15 -12.00 -1.90
N VAL A 70 -2.20 -11.27 -2.29
CA VAL A 70 -3.58 -11.78 -2.29
C VAL A 70 -3.77 -12.83 -3.37
N ALA A 71 -3.25 -12.59 -4.56
CA ALA A 71 -3.31 -13.54 -5.67
C ALA A 71 -2.60 -14.86 -5.33
N ASN A 72 -1.38 -14.78 -4.81
CA ASN A 72 -0.59 -15.97 -4.43
C ASN A 72 -1.27 -16.77 -3.33
N THR A 73 -1.79 -16.08 -2.29
CA THR A 73 -2.56 -16.73 -1.21
C THR A 73 -3.75 -17.51 -1.76
N ARG A 74 -4.53 -16.91 -2.65
CA ARG A 74 -5.75 -17.55 -3.20
C ARG A 74 -5.46 -18.68 -4.16
N ASN A 75 -4.33 -18.62 -4.86
CA ASN A 75 -3.88 -19.67 -5.76
C ASN A 75 -3.10 -20.79 -5.05
N GLY A 76 -3.02 -20.76 -3.71
CA GLY A 76 -2.26 -21.71 -2.91
C GLY A 76 -0.75 -21.68 -3.20
N GLN A 77 -0.26 -20.58 -3.75
CA GLN A 77 1.17 -20.39 -4.02
C GLN A 77 1.87 -19.95 -2.73
N PRO A 78 3.13 -20.39 -2.51
CA PRO A 78 3.93 -19.86 -1.42
C PRO A 78 4.09 -18.35 -1.62
N ARG A 79 3.81 -17.59 -0.57
CA ARG A 79 4.11 -16.15 -0.58
C ARG A 79 5.58 -15.91 -0.32
N THR A 80 6.12 -14.86 -0.93
CA THR A 80 7.50 -14.43 -0.69
C THR A 80 7.54 -13.05 -0.06
N TYR A 81 8.69 -12.67 0.51
CA TYR A 81 8.93 -11.31 1.00
C TYR A 81 8.89 -10.25 -0.10
N LEU A 82 8.91 -10.66 -1.38
CA LEU A 82 8.79 -9.77 -2.54
C LEU A 82 7.33 -9.51 -2.93
N ASP A 83 6.40 -10.35 -2.47
CA ASP A 83 5.00 -10.23 -2.85
C ASP A 83 4.41 -8.96 -2.25
N ARG A 84 3.92 -8.07 -3.12
CA ARG A 84 3.35 -6.79 -2.68
C ARG A 84 1.96 -6.97 -2.09
N LEU A 85 1.73 -6.26 -0.98
CA LEU A 85 0.46 -6.19 -0.28
C LEU A 85 -0.49 -5.11 -0.83
N ASN A 86 0.06 -4.20 -1.65
CA ASN A 86 -0.67 -3.29 -2.52
C ASN A 86 -0.59 -3.75 -3.97
N TRP A 87 -1.48 -3.24 -4.83
CA TRP A 87 -1.30 -3.35 -6.27
C TRP A 87 -0.71 -2.04 -6.80
N THR A 88 0.05 -2.14 -7.90
CA THR A 88 0.62 -0.98 -8.58
C THR A 88 0.24 -0.94 -10.04
N ASP A 89 0.03 0.26 -10.58
CA ASP A 89 -0.11 0.48 -12.01
C ASP A 89 0.60 1.77 -12.43
N ASP A 90 1.12 1.82 -13.66
CA ASP A 90 1.93 2.93 -14.15
C ASP A 90 1.20 3.69 -15.27
N LEU A 91 1.00 4.98 -15.07
CA LEU A 91 0.52 5.91 -16.10
C LEU A 91 1.66 6.80 -16.59
N LYS A 92 1.85 6.88 -17.91
CA LYS A 92 2.86 7.75 -18.51
C LYS A 92 2.32 9.16 -18.71
N VAL A 93 3.11 10.17 -18.30
CA VAL A 93 2.81 11.59 -18.48
C VAL A 93 4.05 12.25 -19.08
N GLY A 94 4.08 12.36 -20.40
CA GLY A 94 5.27 12.79 -21.14
C GLY A 94 6.46 11.87 -20.85
N GLN A 95 7.54 12.43 -20.30
CA GLN A 95 8.73 11.66 -19.91
C GLN A 95 8.66 11.06 -18.50
N TYR A 96 7.60 11.36 -17.73
CA TYR A 96 7.44 10.95 -16.34
C TYR A 96 6.48 9.78 -16.18
N THR A 97 6.56 9.13 -15.02
CA THR A 97 5.65 8.03 -14.63
C THR A 97 4.89 8.43 -13.38
N LEU A 98 3.56 8.38 -13.44
CA LEU A 98 2.71 8.33 -12.27
C LEU A 98 2.54 6.87 -11.89
N ARG A 99 3.05 6.48 -10.73
CA ARG A 99 2.86 5.13 -10.20
C ARG A 99 1.74 5.14 -9.18
N LEU A 100 0.62 4.52 -9.54
CA LEU A 100 -0.53 4.35 -8.67
C LEU A 100 -0.27 3.19 -7.72
N HIS A 101 -0.61 3.38 -6.45
CA HIS A 101 -0.53 2.36 -5.41
C HIS A 101 -1.91 2.18 -4.78
N GLY A 102 -2.52 1.04 -5.01
CA GLY A 102 -3.78 0.68 -4.39
C GLY A 102 -3.58 0.07 -3.03
N ILE A 103 -3.83 0.87 -2.00
CA ILE A 103 -3.59 0.53 -0.61
C ILE A 103 -4.92 0.11 0.03
N ASN A 104 -4.96 -1.13 0.52
CA ASN A 104 -6.14 -1.67 1.18
C ASN A 104 -6.09 -1.34 2.69
N THR A 105 -6.84 -0.31 3.07
CA THR A 105 -7.07 0.13 4.47
C THR A 105 -7.92 -0.84 5.29
N CYS A 106 -8.37 -1.94 4.70
CA CYS A 106 -9.44 -2.77 5.21
C CYS A 106 -8.99 -4.17 5.65
N TYR A 107 -7.70 -4.53 5.52
CA TYR A 107 -7.25 -5.92 5.76
C TYR A 107 -7.57 -6.44 7.18
N VAL A 108 -7.56 -5.56 8.19
CA VAL A 108 -7.74 -5.93 9.60
C VAL A 108 -9.11 -5.49 10.14
N SER A 109 -9.95 -4.86 9.33
CA SER A 109 -11.22 -4.30 9.81
C SER A 109 -12.34 -5.36 9.87
N ASP A 110 -13.23 -5.28 10.86
CA ASP A 110 -14.32 -6.24 11.11
C ASP A 110 -15.56 -5.52 11.72
N LYS A 111 -16.45 -6.25 12.42
CA LYS A 111 -17.79 -5.79 12.85
C LYS A 111 -17.87 -4.41 13.53
N GLU A 112 -16.83 -3.98 14.25
CA GLU A 112 -16.79 -2.77 15.08
C GLU A 112 -16.00 -1.60 14.44
N ASP A 113 -15.93 -1.51 13.11
CA ASP A 113 -15.16 -0.48 12.39
C ASP A 113 -15.81 0.91 12.32
N GLU A 114 -16.96 1.10 12.96
CA GLU A 114 -17.68 2.39 12.97
C GLU A 114 -16.94 3.47 13.77
N ASN A 115 -15.91 3.10 14.53
CA ASN A 115 -15.18 3.98 15.46
C ASN A 115 -13.85 4.53 14.93
N HIS A 116 -13.63 4.66 13.62
CA HIS A 116 -12.38 5.23 13.06
C HIS A 116 -11.09 4.53 13.52
N ASN A 117 -11.08 3.20 13.47
CA ASN A 117 -10.00 2.36 14.01
C ASN A 117 -9.42 1.41 12.94
N GLN A 118 -9.39 1.85 11.69
CA GLN A 118 -8.80 1.10 10.61
C GLN A 118 -7.29 1.04 10.84
N ILE A 119 -6.69 -0.12 10.61
CA ILE A 119 -5.28 -0.35 10.87
C ILE A 119 -4.56 -0.37 9.52
N LEU A 120 -3.56 0.49 9.37
CA LEU A 120 -2.74 0.57 8.17
C LEU A 120 -1.27 0.23 8.52
N PRO A 121 -0.91 -1.06 8.47
CA PRO A 121 0.48 -1.47 8.56
C PRO A 121 1.37 -0.78 7.52
N ASN A 122 2.59 -0.49 7.93
CA ASN A 122 3.63 0.17 7.14
C ASN A 122 3.92 -0.56 5.81
N GLU A 123 3.94 -1.89 5.80
CA GLU A 123 4.18 -2.70 4.59
C GLU A 123 3.13 -2.51 3.48
N LEU A 124 1.98 -1.90 3.77
CA LEU A 124 0.95 -1.65 2.76
C LEU A 124 1.21 -0.41 1.92
N PHE A 125 1.94 0.57 2.46
CA PHE A 125 2.11 1.87 1.82
C PHE A 125 3.57 2.32 1.70
N TYR A 126 4.53 1.67 2.35
CA TYR A 126 5.93 2.02 2.09
C TYR A 126 6.31 1.73 0.64
N THR A 127 6.99 2.70 0.03
CA THR A 127 7.48 2.60 -1.33
C THR A 127 8.75 3.42 -1.53
N THR A 128 9.40 3.25 -2.66
CA THR A 128 10.62 3.98 -3.03
C THR A 128 10.29 5.22 -3.84
N LYS A 129 11.00 6.32 -3.57
CA LYS A 129 11.04 7.48 -4.47
C LYS A 129 12.10 7.27 -5.54
N ASN A 130 11.72 7.40 -6.80
CA ASN A 130 12.62 7.24 -7.95
C ASN A 130 12.55 8.47 -8.84
N ASN A 131 13.68 8.89 -9.42
CA ASN A 131 13.71 10.01 -10.35
C ASN A 131 12.79 9.74 -11.54
N GLY A 132 12.01 10.74 -11.94
CA GLY A 132 11.04 10.59 -13.02
C GLY A 132 9.78 9.80 -12.64
N VAL A 133 9.62 9.41 -11.37
CA VAL A 133 8.44 8.68 -10.87
C VAL A 133 7.79 9.47 -9.74
N VAL A 134 6.51 9.81 -9.92
CA VAL A 134 5.65 10.39 -8.87
C VAL A 134 4.72 9.30 -8.37
N ASN A 135 4.82 8.97 -7.09
CA ASN A 135 3.93 8.00 -6.46
C ASN A 135 2.57 8.64 -6.15
N VAL A 136 1.50 7.90 -6.44
CA VAL A 136 0.11 8.29 -6.19
C VAL A 136 -0.54 7.24 -5.30
N SER A 137 -1.05 7.62 -4.13
CA SER A 137 -1.80 6.69 -3.30
C SER A 137 -3.27 6.66 -3.73
N VAL A 138 -3.86 5.47 -3.70
CA VAL A 138 -5.30 5.26 -3.88
C VAL A 138 -5.79 4.49 -2.67
N MET A 139 -6.61 5.11 -1.84
CA MET A 139 -7.13 4.56 -0.57
C MET A 139 -8.63 4.79 -0.46
N HIS A 140 -9.34 3.86 0.18
CA HIS A 140 -10.76 4.07 0.45
C HIS A 140 -10.95 5.02 1.63
N HIS A 141 -10.37 4.68 2.79
CA HIS A 141 -10.51 5.48 3.99
C HIS A 141 -9.45 6.59 4.05
N PRO A 142 -9.85 7.84 4.35
CA PRO A 142 -8.92 8.89 4.76
C PRO A 142 -8.13 8.54 6.01
N LEU A 143 -7.01 9.22 6.21
CA LEU A 143 -6.12 9.02 7.37
C LEU A 143 -6.80 9.32 8.72
N ASP A 144 -7.84 10.14 8.74
CA ASP A 144 -8.66 10.38 9.93
C ASP A 144 -9.37 9.15 10.47
N PHE A 145 -9.51 8.10 9.66
CA PHE A 145 -10.09 6.82 10.02
C PHE A 145 -9.02 5.78 10.42
N ILE A 146 -7.74 6.13 10.29
CA ILE A 146 -6.62 5.24 10.54
C ILE A 146 -6.13 5.42 11.98
N LYS A 147 -5.95 4.31 12.70
CA LYS A 147 -5.31 4.31 14.02
C LYS A 147 -3.87 4.83 13.90
N ASP A 148 -3.42 5.62 14.88
CA ASP A 148 -2.06 6.17 14.93
C ASP A 148 -1.73 7.09 13.73
N LYS A 149 -2.75 7.76 13.18
CA LYS A 149 -2.65 8.58 11.97
C LYS A 149 -1.50 9.58 11.92
N LYS A 150 -1.06 10.13 13.06
CA LYS A 150 -0.05 11.22 13.07
C LYS A 150 1.28 10.79 12.45
N ASP A 151 1.74 9.58 12.78
CA ASP A 151 3.03 9.08 12.27
C ASP A 151 2.88 8.59 10.83
N ILE A 152 1.75 7.95 10.52
CA ILE A 152 1.40 7.46 9.19
C ILE A 152 1.23 8.61 8.19
N GLU A 153 0.55 9.69 8.59
CA GLU A 153 0.29 10.84 7.71
C GLU A 153 1.58 11.51 7.25
N LYS A 154 2.56 11.66 8.16
CA LYS A 154 3.86 12.19 7.78
C LYS A 154 4.54 11.32 6.71
N ALA A 155 4.55 10.00 6.90
CA ALA A 155 5.16 9.08 5.94
C ALA A 155 4.39 9.04 4.61
N MET A 156 3.06 9.07 4.66
CA MET A 156 2.20 9.14 3.48
C MET A 156 2.41 10.43 2.69
N ASP A 157 2.42 11.59 3.37
CA ASP A 157 2.66 12.88 2.73
C ASP A 157 4.05 12.98 2.12
N GLU A 158 5.04 12.37 2.77
CA GLU A 158 6.38 12.28 2.21
C GLU A 158 6.42 11.39 0.96
N LEU A 159 5.84 10.20 0.99
CA LEU A 159 5.94 9.20 -0.07
C LEU A 159 5.02 9.46 -1.27
N TYR A 160 3.87 10.09 -1.02
CA TYR A 160 2.78 10.25 -1.97
C TYR A 160 2.38 11.72 -2.10
N PRO A 161 2.99 12.46 -3.04
CA PRO A 161 2.62 13.84 -3.34
C PRO A 161 1.17 14.01 -3.80
N ILE A 162 0.56 12.94 -4.32
CA ILE A 162 -0.85 12.89 -4.74
C ILE A 162 -1.53 11.72 -4.04
N GLN A 163 -2.67 11.99 -3.41
CA GLN A 163 -3.39 11.00 -2.60
C GLN A 163 -4.88 11.05 -2.92
N PHE A 164 -5.46 9.90 -3.26
CA PHE A 164 -6.89 9.77 -3.55
C PHE A 164 -7.60 9.03 -2.43
N TYR A 165 -8.67 9.63 -1.94
CA TYR A 165 -9.51 9.11 -0.86
C TYR A 165 -10.96 8.95 -1.31
N GLY A 166 -11.67 8.04 -0.64
CA GLY A 166 -13.11 7.84 -0.74
C GLY A 166 -13.78 8.00 0.63
N HIS A 167 -14.75 7.12 0.93
CA HIS A 167 -15.44 6.94 2.20
C HIS A 167 -16.32 8.10 2.72
N VAL A 168 -15.86 9.36 2.65
CA VAL A 168 -16.57 10.53 3.21
C VAL A 168 -17.77 10.99 2.38
N HIS A 169 -17.96 10.41 1.20
CA HIS A 169 -19.03 10.68 0.22
C HIS A 169 -19.11 12.11 -0.33
N HIS A 170 -18.41 13.06 0.27
CA HIS A 170 -18.30 14.44 -0.18
C HIS A 170 -17.01 14.65 -0.96
N GLN A 171 -17.08 15.49 -1.97
CA GLN A 171 -15.92 15.89 -2.75
C GLN A 171 -15.22 17.06 -2.06
N SER A 172 -13.91 16.95 -1.87
CA SER A 172 -13.06 18.03 -1.39
C SER A 172 -11.64 17.85 -1.91
N ILE A 173 -10.91 18.96 -1.96
CA ILE A 173 -9.53 18.99 -2.43
C ILE A 173 -8.73 19.78 -1.42
N GLU A 174 -7.67 19.19 -0.89
CA GLU A 174 -6.77 19.81 0.07
C GLU A 174 -5.37 19.93 -0.52
N LYS A 175 -4.75 21.08 -0.30
CA LYS A 175 -3.47 21.48 -0.89
C LYS A 175 -2.53 21.98 0.21
N ASN A 176 -1.93 21.05 0.96
CA ASN A 176 -1.02 21.36 2.06
C ASN A 176 0.25 20.52 1.92
N GLY A 177 1.18 20.94 1.04
CA GLY A 177 2.40 20.18 0.73
C GLY A 177 2.17 18.96 -0.16
N THR A 178 1.02 18.29 -0.02
CA THR A 178 0.52 17.25 -0.91
C THR A 178 -0.86 17.62 -1.48
N LEU A 179 -1.23 16.98 -2.59
CA LEU A 179 -2.56 17.07 -3.19
C LEU A 179 -3.41 15.90 -2.72
N LYS A 180 -4.32 16.16 -1.78
CA LYS A 180 -5.30 15.16 -1.30
C LYS A 180 -6.64 15.41 -1.99
N ILE A 181 -7.17 14.41 -2.69
CA ILE A 181 -8.44 14.48 -3.40
C ILE A 181 -9.41 13.49 -2.78
N PHE A 182 -10.51 14.00 -2.23
CA PHE A 182 -11.61 13.21 -1.74
C PHE A 182 -12.65 13.10 -2.85
N SER A 183 -12.89 11.87 -3.29
CA SER A 183 -13.54 11.61 -4.59
C SER A 183 -15.05 11.91 -4.60
N GLY A 184 -15.67 11.99 -3.43
CA GLY A 184 -17.13 11.98 -3.28
C GLY A 184 -17.75 10.63 -3.69
N ALA A 185 -19.07 10.59 -3.89
CA ALA A 185 -19.79 9.38 -4.28
C ALA A 185 -20.88 9.65 -5.33
N ILE A 186 -21.09 8.69 -6.23
CA ILE A 186 -22.10 8.76 -7.30
C ILE A 186 -23.46 8.21 -6.84
N MET A 187 -23.47 7.31 -5.86
CA MET A 187 -24.70 6.64 -5.43
C MET A 187 -25.06 7.09 -4.01
N PRO A 188 -26.02 8.01 -3.83
CA PRO A 188 -26.49 8.38 -2.49
C PRO A 188 -27.07 7.14 -1.79
N PRO A 189 -26.97 7.06 -0.45
CA PRO A 189 -27.52 5.93 0.29
C PRO A 189 -29.01 5.75 -0.02
N LYS A 190 -29.41 4.51 -0.34
CA LYS A 190 -30.82 4.18 -0.55
C LYS A 190 -31.54 4.23 0.79
N GLY A 191 -32.50 5.14 0.97
CA GLY A 191 -33.49 4.94 2.03
C GLY A 191 -34.13 6.14 2.70
N GLU A 192 -33.87 7.39 2.34
CA GLU A 192 -34.66 8.52 2.86
C GLU A 192 -35.03 9.48 1.75
N SER A 193 -36.16 9.17 1.12
CA SER A 193 -36.94 10.17 0.41
C SER A 193 -37.21 11.31 1.39
N ASN A 194 -36.55 12.45 1.14
CA ASN A 194 -36.49 13.67 1.95
C ASN A 194 -35.23 13.78 2.83
N CYS A 195 -34.07 14.01 2.19
CA CYS A 195 -33.10 15.01 2.64
C CYS A 195 -32.55 14.97 4.10
N GLU A 196 -32.44 13.82 4.78
CA GLU A 196 -31.88 13.84 6.14
C GLU A 196 -30.35 13.57 6.17
N ASP A 197 -29.79 12.77 5.24
CA ASP A 197 -28.32 12.60 5.05
C ASP A 197 -27.84 12.89 3.59
N GLY A 198 -28.70 13.47 2.75
CA GLY A 198 -28.57 13.48 1.30
C GLY A 198 -27.45 14.35 0.72
N TYR A 199 -26.39 13.73 0.19
CA TYR A 199 -25.45 14.36 -0.72
C TYR A 199 -25.87 14.18 -2.17
N GLU A 200 -25.51 15.14 -3.02
CA GLU A 200 -25.70 15.01 -4.46
C GLU A 200 -24.62 14.09 -5.07
N PRO A 201 -24.96 13.24 -6.06
CA PRO A 201 -23.97 12.48 -6.81
C PRO A 201 -22.85 13.39 -7.32
N VAL A 202 -21.60 13.00 -7.10
CA VAL A 202 -20.40 13.75 -7.51
C VAL A 202 -19.33 12.81 -8.06
N PHE A 203 -18.48 13.34 -8.95
CA PHE A 203 -17.24 12.69 -9.37
C PHE A 203 -16.18 13.73 -9.79
N ASN A 204 -14.94 13.28 -9.97
CA ASN A 204 -13.84 14.11 -10.46
C ASN A 204 -13.34 13.60 -11.81
N ILE A 205 -12.97 14.50 -12.73
CA ILE A 205 -12.06 14.19 -13.84
C ILE A 205 -10.70 14.79 -13.49
N ILE A 206 -9.67 13.95 -13.44
CA ILE A 206 -8.31 14.36 -13.10
C ILE A 206 -7.46 14.26 -14.35
N GLU A 207 -6.80 15.35 -14.70
CA GLU A 207 -5.92 15.45 -15.87
C GLU A 207 -4.49 15.67 -15.41
N PHE A 208 -3.57 14.97 -16.08
CA PHE A 208 -2.14 15.08 -15.83
C PHE A 208 -1.43 15.54 -17.10
N LYS A 209 -0.56 16.54 -16.95
CA LYS A 209 0.22 17.08 -18.06
C LYS A 209 1.68 17.24 -17.66
N ASP A 210 2.57 16.92 -18.60
CA ASP A 210 4.00 17.20 -18.47
C ASP A 210 4.22 18.72 -18.54
N GLY A 211 4.77 19.29 -17.46
CA GLY A 211 5.13 20.69 -17.32
C GLY A 211 6.64 20.96 -17.41
N HIS A 212 7.46 19.98 -17.83
CA HIS A 212 8.92 20.05 -17.92
C HIS A 212 9.60 20.34 -16.56
N GLY A 213 9.83 19.29 -15.78
CA GLY A 213 10.35 19.34 -14.39
C GLY A 213 9.26 19.16 -13.34
N VAL A 214 8.00 19.33 -13.74
CA VAL A 214 6.81 19.18 -12.89
C VAL A 214 5.72 18.41 -13.63
N ILE A 215 4.87 17.71 -12.88
CA ILE A 215 3.58 17.22 -13.36
C ILE A 215 2.51 18.24 -12.96
N ILE A 216 1.80 18.77 -13.96
CA ILE A 216 0.65 19.65 -13.75
C ILE A 216 -0.58 18.75 -13.58
N VAL A 217 -1.27 18.90 -12.45
CA VAL A 217 -2.49 18.17 -12.10
C VAL A 217 -3.66 19.14 -12.13
N THR A 218 -4.67 18.84 -12.93
CA THR A 218 -5.93 19.60 -12.97
C THR A 218 -7.05 18.70 -12.47
N VAL A 219 -7.86 19.20 -11.55
CA VAL A 219 -9.01 18.47 -10.98
C VAL A 219 -10.27 19.22 -11.39
N ASN A 220 -11.10 18.54 -12.19
CA ASN A 220 -12.36 19.05 -12.68
C ASN A 220 -13.50 18.33 -11.92
N PRO A 221 -14.02 18.94 -10.84
CA PRO A 221 -15.15 18.40 -10.09
C PRO A 221 -16.46 18.49 -10.87
N TYR A 222 -17.29 17.45 -10.79
CA TYR A 222 -18.63 17.39 -11.35
C TYR A 222 -19.64 17.04 -10.26
N GLN A 223 -20.77 17.72 -10.26
CA GLN A 223 -21.90 17.46 -9.37
C GLN A 223 -23.18 17.29 -10.18
N TRP A 224 -24.03 16.39 -9.73
CA TRP A 224 -25.36 16.21 -10.26
C TRP A 224 -26.25 17.38 -9.88
N GLU A 225 -26.84 18.01 -10.89
CA GLU A 225 -27.83 19.05 -10.74
C GLU A 225 -29.18 18.54 -11.24
N TRP A 226 -30.15 18.49 -10.33
CA TRP A 226 -31.53 18.14 -10.66
C TRP A 226 -32.18 19.25 -11.47
N THR A 227 -32.61 18.93 -12.69
CA THR A 227 -33.46 19.80 -13.52
C THR A 227 -34.94 19.55 -13.23
N SER A 228 -35.28 18.33 -12.78
CA SER A 228 -36.60 17.95 -12.30
C SER A 228 -36.52 16.75 -11.34
N LYS A 229 -37.67 16.28 -10.84
CA LYS A 229 -37.74 15.13 -9.92
C LYS A 229 -37.16 13.82 -10.51
N ASN A 230 -37.19 13.67 -11.83
CA ASN A 230 -36.77 12.45 -12.53
C ASN A 230 -35.67 12.70 -13.56
N ASP A 231 -35.11 13.91 -13.60
CA ASP A 231 -34.13 14.31 -14.60
C ASP A 231 -33.07 15.21 -13.96
N GLY A 232 -31.84 15.04 -14.43
CA GLY A 232 -30.69 15.78 -13.95
C GLY A 232 -29.50 15.49 -14.83
N ARG A 233 -28.44 16.25 -14.61
CA ARG A 233 -27.18 16.06 -15.34
C ARG A 233 -26.01 16.43 -14.45
N PHE A 234 -24.86 15.87 -14.76
CA PHE A 234 -23.62 16.34 -14.18
C PHE A 234 -23.18 17.64 -14.83
N ASN A 235 -23.00 18.68 -14.03
CA ASN A 235 -22.40 19.93 -14.45
C ASN A 235 -21.01 20.05 -13.81
N ALA A 236 -20.07 20.61 -14.57
CA ALA A 236 -18.76 20.93 -14.03
C ALA A 236 -18.93 22.03 -12.98
N ILE A 237 -18.38 21.78 -11.79
CA ILE A 237 -18.15 22.82 -10.79
C ILE A 237 -16.90 23.59 -11.21
N GLN A 238 -16.68 24.79 -10.67
CA GLN A 238 -15.47 25.56 -10.98
C GLN A 238 -14.22 24.66 -10.82
N PRO A 239 -13.40 24.54 -11.87
CA PRO A 239 -12.19 23.75 -11.81
C PRO A 239 -11.22 24.39 -10.82
N GLU A 240 -10.62 23.55 -9.99
CA GLU A 240 -9.58 23.99 -9.08
C GLU A 240 -8.37 24.53 -9.86
N PRO A 241 -7.64 25.54 -9.34
CA PRO A 241 -6.35 25.91 -9.89
C PRO A 241 -5.45 24.68 -10.03
N SER A 242 -4.77 24.59 -11.17
CA SER A 242 -3.87 23.47 -11.44
C SER A 242 -2.75 23.41 -10.41
N TYR A 243 -2.44 22.20 -9.97
CA TYR A 243 -1.41 21.94 -8.97
C TYR A 243 -0.13 21.46 -9.67
N GLN A 244 1.02 21.88 -9.17
CA GLN A 244 2.32 21.46 -9.72
C GLN A 244 3.00 20.51 -8.74
N ILE A 245 3.31 19.31 -9.22
CA ILE A 245 4.05 18.29 -8.49
C ILE A 245 5.48 18.27 -9.02
N ASN A 246 6.46 18.53 -8.17
CA ASN A 246 7.86 18.38 -8.55
C ASN A 246 8.18 16.91 -8.80
N VAL A 247 8.80 16.62 -9.94
CA VAL A 247 9.20 15.24 -10.28
C VAL A 247 10.62 14.92 -9.81
N ASP A 248 11.42 15.97 -9.59
CA ASP A 248 12.83 15.89 -9.20
C ASP A 248 13.06 16.25 -7.72
N ASP A 249 12.09 16.01 -6.83
CA ASP A 249 12.32 16.10 -5.38
C ASP A 249 13.10 14.88 -4.85
N SER A 250 14.09 14.45 -5.65
CA SER A 250 15.03 13.39 -5.35
C SER A 250 16.06 13.89 -4.34
N SER A 251 15.60 14.16 -3.12
CA SER A 251 16.34 13.55 -2.03
C SER A 251 16.14 12.05 -2.20
N GLN A 252 17.23 11.31 -2.41
CA GLN A 252 17.23 9.84 -2.41
C GLN A 252 16.86 9.36 -1.01
N TYR A 253 15.62 9.56 -0.58
CA TYR A 253 15.06 8.87 0.56
C TYR A 253 14.43 7.59 0.02
N ALA A 254 15.28 6.58 -0.13
CA ALA A 254 14.82 5.25 0.22
C ALA A 254 14.44 5.33 1.70
N LEU A 255 13.15 5.35 2.02
CA LEU A 255 12.71 4.85 3.32
C LEU A 255 13.02 3.35 3.30
N SER A 256 14.29 3.02 3.52
CA SER A 256 14.72 1.71 3.90
C SER A 256 13.91 1.37 5.15
N ILE A 257 13.13 0.29 5.06
CA ILE A 257 12.49 -0.32 6.21
C ILE A 257 13.55 -0.39 7.30
N GLU A 258 13.35 0.35 8.39
CA GLU A 258 14.19 0.25 9.58
C GLU A 258 13.82 -1.04 10.33
N LYS A 259 13.93 -2.20 9.66
CA LYS A 259 14.04 -3.50 10.31
C LYS A 259 15.48 -3.61 10.79
N THR A 260 15.72 -2.91 11.90
CA THR A 260 16.98 -2.76 12.63
C THR A 260 18.20 -2.53 11.74
N LEU A 261 18.63 -1.27 11.62
CA LEU A 261 19.93 -0.86 11.04
C LEU A 261 21.18 -1.45 11.75
N LYS A 262 21.01 -2.37 12.71
CA LYS A 262 22.09 -2.96 13.51
C LYS A 262 21.81 -4.43 13.76
N LEU A 263 22.86 -5.24 13.65
CA LEU A 263 22.83 -6.64 14.06
C LEU A 263 22.36 -6.76 15.52
N PRO A 264 21.66 -7.86 15.90
CA PRO A 264 21.28 -8.09 17.28
C PRO A 264 22.48 -8.01 18.22
N LYS A 265 22.25 -7.51 19.43
CA LYS A 265 23.31 -7.26 20.40
C LYS A 265 24.04 -8.57 20.73
N GLY A 266 25.32 -8.65 20.37
CA GLY A 266 26.17 -9.82 20.60
C GLY A 266 26.43 -10.68 19.36
N VAL A 267 25.71 -10.45 18.25
CA VAL A 267 25.93 -11.15 16.97
C VAL A 267 27.06 -10.47 16.20
N THR A 268 28.07 -11.25 15.82
CA THR A 268 29.22 -10.81 15.05
C THR A 268 29.06 -11.12 13.57
N LYS A 269 29.69 -10.30 12.72
CA LYS A 269 29.77 -10.56 11.26
C LYS A 269 30.32 -11.96 10.94
N LYS A 270 31.20 -12.50 11.79
CA LYS A 270 31.80 -13.82 11.61
C LYS A 270 30.83 -14.95 11.89
N GLU A 271 29.97 -14.82 12.90
CA GLU A 271 28.93 -15.81 13.18
C GLU A 271 27.95 -15.91 12.01
N ILE A 272 27.55 -14.76 11.44
CA ILE A 272 26.67 -14.68 10.26
C ILE A 272 27.28 -15.40 9.06
N GLU A 273 28.57 -15.20 8.79
CA GLU A 273 29.26 -15.92 7.70
C GLU A 273 29.27 -17.43 7.90
N VAL A 274 29.48 -17.88 9.15
CA VAL A 274 29.50 -19.31 9.49
C VAL A 274 28.11 -19.92 9.33
N GLU A 275 27.07 -19.23 9.80
CA GLU A 275 25.68 -19.67 9.67
C GLU A 275 25.25 -19.73 8.20
N PHE A 276 25.63 -18.73 7.39
CA PHE A 276 25.39 -18.76 5.95
C PHE A 276 26.05 -19.98 5.28
N LEU A 277 27.32 -20.25 5.58
CA LEU A 277 28.06 -21.38 5.01
C LEU A 277 27.48 -22.75 5.42
N GLN A 278 26.79 -22.79 6.56
CA GLN A 278 26.10 -23.97 7.06
C GLN A 278 24.64 -24.05 6.59
N SER A 279 24.11 -22.98 6.00
CA SER A 279 22.74 -22.93 5.51
C SER A 279 22.57 -23.74 4.23
N THR A 280 21.52 -24.57 4.22
CA THR A 280 21.09 -25.30 3.02
C THR A 280 20.42 -24.38 1.98
N LYS A 281 20.14 -23.12 2.34
CA LYS A 281 19.51 -22.10 1.48
C LYS A 281 20.51 -21.11 0.86
N SER A 282 21.82 -21.38 0.94
CA SER A 282 22.87 -20.42 0.57
C SER A 282 22.76 -19.88 -0.87
N GLU A 283 22.50 -20.73 -1.86
CA GLU A 283 22.31 -20.31 -3.26
C GLU A 283 21.07 -19.43 -3.45
N GLU A 284 19.96 -19.77 -2.79
CA GLU A 284 18.74 -18.97 -2.79
C GLU A 284 18.99 -17.59 -2.17
N ILE A 285 19.68 -17.53 -1.03
CA ILE A 285 20.03 -16.28 -0.35
C ILE A 285 20.95 -15.41 -1.23
N ILE A 286 21.91 -16.00 -1.94
CA ILE A 286 22.78 -15.27 -2.88
C ILE A 286 21.94 -14.60 -3.98
N HIS A 287 21.01 -15.35 -4.59
CA HIS A 287 20.14 -14.81 -5.63
C HIS A 287 19.19 -13.72 -5.10
N LYS A 288 18.67 -13.89 -3.88
CA LYS A 288 17.84 -12.88 -3.21
C LYS A 288 18.59 -11.57 -3.00
N MET A 289 19.86 -11.64 -2.57
CA MET A 289 20.69 -10.46 -2.32
C MET A 289 21.28 -9.85 -3.59
N TYR A 290 21.61 -10.68 -4.59
CA TYR A 290 22.27 -10.30 -5.82
C TYR A 290 21.69 -11.10 -7.00
N ASN A 291 20.64 -10.56 -7.61
CA ASN A 291 19.87 -11.21 -8.68
C ASN A 291 20.71 -11.62 -9.91
N ALA A 292 21.87 -10.98 -10.14
CA ALA A 292 22.79 -11.28 -11.24
C ALA A 292 24.17 -11.80 -10.76
N PHE A 293 24.18 -12.60 -9.68
CA PHE A 293 25.41 -13.24 -9.21
C PHE A 293 25.83 -14.38 -10.16
N GLU A 294 27.05 -14.30 -10.71
CA GLU A 294 27.60 -15.34 -11.59
C GLU A 294 28.34 -16.39 -10.76
N PHE A 295 27.77 -17.60 -10.70
CA PHE A 295 28.41 -18.74 -10.04
C PHE A 295 29.53 -19.32 -10.88
N GLN A 296 30.67 -19.60 -10.23
CA GLN A 296 31.85 -20.19 -10.84
C GLN A 296 31.88 -21.72 -10.72
N ASN A 297 30.83 -22.34 -10.18
CA ASN A 297 30.73 -23.78 -9.87
C ASN A 297 31.82 -24.25 -8.88
N ASP A 298 32.31 -23.34 -8.03
CA ASP A 298 33.20 -23.62 -6.91
C ASP A 298 32.62 -22.94 -5.67
N ALA A 299 32.05 -23.74 -4.78
CA ALA A 299 31.35 -23.26 -3.60
C ALA A 299 32.22 -22.36 -2.69
N VAL A 300 33.54 -22.58 -2.66
CA VAL A 300 34.47 -21.77 -1.86
C VAL A 300 34.73 -20.43 -2.54
N ALA A 301 34.94 -20.43 -3.86
CA ALA A 301 35.14 -19.21 -4.65
C ALA A 301 33.88 -18.33 -4.71
N ASP A 302 32.70 -18.96 -4.84
CA ASP A 302 31.40 -18.30 -4.89
C ASP A 302 31.07 -17.65 -3.54
N ALA A 303 31.23 -18.38 -2.43
CA ALA A 303 31.04 -17.81 -1.09
C ALA A 303 32.03 -16.67 -0.79
N SER A 304 33.29 -16.80 -1.20
CA SER A 304 34.30 -15.74 -1.04
C SER A 304 33.92 -14.46 -1.81
N THR A 305 33.46 -14.62 -3.05
CA THR A 305 33.02 -13.49 -3.89
C THR A 305 31.76 -12.83 -3.34
N PHE A 306 30.81 -13.63 -2.86
CA PHE A 306 29.59 -13.16 -2.20
C PHE A 306 29.91 -12.35 -0.94
N PHE A 307 30.68 -12.91 0.00
CA PHE A 307 31.02 -12.20 1.24
C PHE A 307 31.83 -10.93 1.01
N ARG A 308 32.70 -10.92 -0.01
CA ARG A 308 33.40 -9.68 -0.40
C ARG A 308 32.41 -8.58 -0.79
N ARG A 309 31.41 -8.89 -1.63
CA ARG A 309 30.37 -7.90 -2.00
C ARG A 309 29.54 -7.45 -0.80
N VAL A 310 29.08 -8.40 0.03
CA VAL A 310 28.32 -8.09 1.27
C VAL A 310 29.11 -7.17 2.19
N LYS A 311 30.43 -7.37 2.29
CA LYS A 311 31.31 -6.52 3.09
C LYS A 311 31.53 -5.15 2.46
N ASP A 312 31.81 -5.09 1.17
CA ASP A 312 32.08 -3.84 0.46
C ASP A 312 30.84 -2.92 0.42
N GLU A 313 29.64 -3.51 0.41
CA GLU A 313 28.35 -2.80 0.44
C GLU A 313 27.74 -2.67 1.84
N ASP A 314 28.39 -3.20 2.88
CA ASP A 314 27.94 -3.26 4.29
C ASP A 314 26.52 -3.85 4.52
N ARG A 315 26.17 -4.91 3.78
CA ARG A 315 24.83 -5.56 3.78
C ARG A 315 24.67 -6.71 4.77
N TYR A 316 25.43 -6.71 5.88
CA TYR A 316 25.41 -7.83 6.85
C TYR A 316 24.09 -7.99 7.61
N VAL A 317 23.35 -6.89 7.82
CA VAL A 317 22.01 -6.93 8.43
C VAL A 317 21.02 -7.64 7.52
N GLU A 318 21.09 -7.36 6.22
CA GLU A 318 20.22 -7.99 5.23
C GLU A 318 20.52 -9.49 5.09
N LEU A 319 21.81 -9.85 5.06
CA LEU A 319 22.23 -11.25 5.09
C LEU A 319 21.72 -11.98 6.33
N TYR A 320 21.85 -11.37 7.52
CA TYR A 320 21.33 -11.92 8.77
C TYR A 320 19.83 -12.21 8.66
N ASN A 321 19.05 -11.25 8.18
CA ASN A 321 17.61 -11.42 8.01
C ASN A 321 17.29 -12.59 7.06
N PHE A 322 17.97 -12.71 5.92
CA PHE A 322 17.72 -13.81 4.98
C PHE A 322 18.15 -15.21 5.47
N ILE A 323 19.12 -15.29 6.38
CA ILE A 323 19.51 -16.57 7.01
C ILE A 323 18.42 -17.03 8.00
N HIS A 324 17.76 -16.09 8.67
CA HIS A 324 16.76 -16.36 9.70
C HIS A 324 15.31 -16.24 9.23
N GLU A 325 15.09 -16.12 7.91
CA GLU A 325 13.82 -16.35 7.20
C GLU A 325 13.69 -17.83 6.75
#